data_AF-A0A5N5QTR1-F1
#
_entry.id   AF-A0A5N5QTR1-F1
#
_cell.length_a   1.000
_cell.length_b   1.000
_cell.length_c   1.000
_cell.angle_alpha   90.00
_cell.angle_beta   90.00
_cell.angle_gamma   90.00
#
_symmetry.space_group_name_H-M   'P 1'
#
loop_
_entity.id
_entity.type
_entity.pdbx_description
1 polymer ?
#
loop_
_entity_poly.entity_id
_entity_poly.type
_entity_poly.pdbx_seq_one_letter_code
_entity_poly.pdbx_strand_id
1 'polypeptide(L)'
;MPRPSSTLLTHLLLKPKLKPAATFTICRSYAIAPSGKAGRPEAAPADPRNDIIRRTLFPERTSDIHGAESSPTGVHRPDVEQVLELAIPSAEAHETIERAWKLHKREMRLAREDELKRKYASMLRAVEVLKELDPVSYAEACRGVDSRRLSEQDRERMKAMKRGARKKAESRIEGLFPREMRIPTDTPRRDGWNHGWTAL
;
A
#
# COMPACT_ATOMS: atom_id res chain seq x y z
N MET A 1 -34.26 4.82 47.62
CA MET A 1 -33.27 4.94 46.52
C MET A 1 -34.03 5.10 45.20
N PRO A 2 -34.33 6.34 44.77
CA PRO A 2 -35.15 6.59 43.58
C PRO A 2 -34.29 6.58 42.31
N ARG A 3 -34.82 5.97 41.24
CA ARG A 3 -34.23 5.99 39.89
C ARG A 3 -34.56 7.32 39.21
N PRO A 4 -33.62 8.01 38.54
CA PRO A 4 -33.97 9.13 37.69
C PRO A 4 -34.44 8.65 36.31
N SER A 5 -35.72 8.88 36.05
CA SER A 5 -36.32 9.00 34.73
C SER A 5 -35.78 10.22 34.00
N SER A 6 -35.21 10.05 32.79
CA SER A 6 -34.85 11.17 31.92
C SER A 6 -35.18 10.86 30.46
N THR A 7 -36.33 11.41 30.05
CA THR A 7 -36.57 12.17 28.81
C THR A 7 -35.91 11.71 27.50
N LEU A 8 -36.79 11.27 26.60
CA LEU A 8 -36.58 11.14 25.15
C LEU A 8 -35.97 12.41 24.55
N LEU A 9 -34.82 12.26 23.89
CA LEU A 9 -34.20 13.30 23.06
C LEU A 9 -34.24 12.83 21.60
N THR A 10 -35.32 13.22 20.92
CA THR A 10 -35.43 13.21 19.45
C THR A 10 -34.39 14.15 18.86
N HIS A 11 -33.26 13.60 18.42
CA HIS A 11 -32.32 14.33 17.56
C HIS A 11 -32.76 14.21 16.11
N LEU A 12 -33.28 15.32 15.58
CA LEU A 12 -33.51 15.56 14.17
C LEU A 12 -32.20 15.35 13.39
N LEU A 13 -32.19 14.30 12.56
CA LEU A 13 -31.09 13.98 11.65
C LEU A 13 -31.10 14.98 10.49
N LEU A 14 -30.40 16.11 10.65
CA LEU A 14 -30.16 17.08 9.59
C LEU A 14 -29.17 16.46 8.59
N LYS A 15 -29.67 15.91 7.49
CA LYS A 15 -28.84 15.39 6.39
C LYS A 15 -28.11 16.57 5.72
N PRO A 16 -26.77 16.63 5.70
CA PRO A 16 -26.09 17.64 4.90
C PRO A 16 -26.31 17.32 3.40
N LYS A 17 -26.86 18.28 2.65
CA LYS A 17 -26.87 18.25 1.19
C LYS A 17 -25.43 18.38 0.68
N LEU A 18 -24.78 17.26 0.42
CA LEU A 18 -23.54 17.22 -0.36
C LEU A 18 -23.90 17.65 -1.79
N LYS A 19 -23.36 18.80 -2.22
CA LYS A 19 -23.35 19.21 -3.62
C LYS A 19 -22.59 18.14 -4.43
N PRO A 20 -23.08 17.69 -5.60
CA PRO A 20 -22.30 16.78 -6.43
C PRO A 20 -21.00 17.50 -6.81
N ALA A 21 -19.87 16.97 -6.36
CA ALA A 21 -18.57 17.40 -6.84
C ALA A 21 -18.53 17.17 -8.35
N ALA A 22 -18.16 18.20 -9.10
CA ALA A 22 -17.96 18.09 -10.54
C ALA A 22 -16.96 16.95 -10.79
N THR A 23 -17.43 15.89 -11.44
CA THR A 23 -16.60 14.85 -12.01
C THR A 23 -15.72 15.51 -13.05
N PHE A 24 -14.48 15.85 -12.69
CA PHE A 24 -13.44 16.12 -13.67
C PHE A 24 -13.15 14.81 -14.38
N THR A 25 -13.81 14.60 -15.53
CA THR A 25 -13.42 13.58 -16.48
C THR A 25 -12.01 13.94 -16.93
N ILE A 26 -11.00 13.26 -16.37
CA ILE A 26 -9.65 13.29 -16.90
C ILE A 26 -9.72 12.53 -18.23
N CYS A 27 -10.07 13.22 -19.31
CA CYS A 27 -9.82 12.75 -20.66
C CYS A 27 -8.30 12.68 -20.83
N ARG A 28 -7.72 11.51 -20.56
CA ARG A 28 -6.38 11.15 -21.02
C ARG A 28 -6.44 11.05 -22.54
N SER A 29 -6.13 12.13 -23.23
CA SER A 29 -5.79 12.09 -24.65
C SER A 29 -4.43 11.43 -24.80
N TYR A 30 -4.41 10.17 -25.24
CA TYR A 30 -3.20 9.55 -25.74
C TYR A 30 -2.78 10.33 -27.00
N ALA A 31 -1.49 10.63 -27.12
CA ALA A 31 -0.93 11.31 -28.28
C ALA A 31 -1.23 10.52 -29.58
N ILE A 32 -2.17 11.02 -30.38
CA ILE A 32 -2.36 10.58 -31.76
C ILE A 32 -1.56 11.55 -32.61
N ALA A 33 -0.51 11.05 -33.27
CA ALA A 33 0.22 11.82 -34.27
C ALA A 33 -0.74 12.27 -35.39
N PRO A 34 -0.60 13.48 -35.94
CA PRO A 34 -1.47 13.95 -37.02
C PRO A 34 -1.15 13.15 -38.30
N SER A 35 -1.91 12.09 -38.56
CA SER A 35 -1.86 11.39 -39.85
C SER A 35 -2.58 12.24 -40.90
N GLY A 36 -1.80 12.84 -41.80
CA GLY A 36 -2.31 13.49 -42.99
C GLY A 36 -3.15 12.54 -43.85
N LYS A 37 -4.09 13.14 -44.58
CA LYS A 37 -5.02 12.54 -45.54
C LYS A 37 -4.38 11.46 -46.43
N ALA A 38 -4.68 10.20 -46.11
CA ALA A 38 -4.68 9.07 -47.04
C ALA A 38 -5.64 8.01 -46.46
N GLY A 39 -6.35 7.30 -47.33
CA GLY A 39 -7.45 6.39 -46.98
C GLY A 39 -7.16 5.52 -45.76
N ARG A 40 -8.20 5.32 -44.93
CA ARG A 40 -8.21 4.35 -43.82
C ARG A 40 -7.57 3.05 -44.33
N PRO A 41 -6.37 2.64 -43.85
CA PRO A 41 -5.84 1.35 -44.24
C PRO A 41 -6.87 0.33 -43.79
N GLU A 42 -7.32 -0.50 -44.74
CA GLU A 42 -8.15 -1.66 -44.47
C GLU A 42 -7.56 -2.36 -43.25
N ALA A 43 -8.37 -2.52 -42.20
CA ALA A 43 -7.88 -2.90 -40.89
C ALA A 43 -7.07 -4.19 -41.01
N ALA A 44 -5.74 -4.08 -40.92
CA ALA A 44 -4.86 -5.24 -40.86
C ALA A 44 -5.43 -6.21 -39.80
N PRO A 45 -5.44 -7.53 -40.07
CA PRO A 45 -6.01 -8.49 -39.13
C PRO A 45 -5.42 -8.21 -37.75
N ALA A 46 -6.29 -8.00 -36.77
CA ALA A 46 -5.85 -7.67 -35.43
C ALA A 46 -4.83 -8.74 -34.99
N ASP A 47 -3.68 -8.30 -34.47
CA ASP A 47 -2.68 -9.22 -33.92
C ASP A 47 -3.40 -10.16 -32.94
N PRO A 48 -3.29 -11.49 -33.11
CA PRO A 48 -3.97 -12.46 -32.23
C PRO A 48 -3.66 -12.21 -30.76
N ARG A 49 -2.52 -11.60 -30.41
CA ARG A 49 -2.21 -11.17 -29.03
C ARG A 49 -3.13 -10.07 -28.54
N ASN A 50 -3.44 -9.07 -29.38
CA ASN A 50 -4.37 -8.00 -29.03
C ASN A 50 -5.78 -8.54 -28.83
N ASP A 51 -6.18 -9.55 -29.61
CA ASP A 51 -7.49 -10.20 -29.45
C ASP A 51 -7.56 -11.09 -28.21
N ILE A 52 -6.48 -11.80 -27.87
CA ILE A 52 -6.37 -12.51 -26.59
C ILE A 52 -6.45 -11.51 -25.44
N ILE A 53 -5.69 -10.41 -25.49
CA ILE A 53 -5.73 -9.36 -24.46
C ILE A 53 -7.14 -8.78 -24.34
N ARG A 54 -7.81 -8.47 -25.46
CA ARG A 54 -9.21 -8.01 -25.47
C ARG A 54 -10.14 -9.04 -24.85
N ARG A 55 -10.09 -10.30 -25.24
CA ARG A 55 -10.92 -11.37 -24.66
C ARG A 55 -10.65 -11.60 -23.17
N THR A 56 -9.41 -11.45 -22.72
CA THR A 56 -9.07 -11.58 -21.28
C THR A 56 -9.52 -10.39 -20.45
N LEU A 57 -9.42 -9.17 -20.97
CA LEU A 57 -9.86 -7.96 -20.28
C LEU A 57 -11.36 -7.75 -20.39
N PHE A 58 -11.97 -8.24 -21.46
CA PHE A 58 -13.39 -8.15 -21.80
C PHE A 58 -13.90 -9.55 -22.20
N PRO A 59 -14.12 -10.44 -21.22
CA PRO A 59 -14.71 -11.75 -21.52
C PRO A 59 -16.08 -11.57 -22.18
N GLU A 60 -16.39 -12.41 -23.16
CA GLU A 60 -17.67 -12.39 -23.85
C GLU A 60 -18.79 -12.69 -22.83
N ARG A 61 -19.78 -11.80 -22.74
CA ARG A 61 -20.89 -11.91 -21.78
C ARG A 61 -21.76 -13.12 -22.11
N THR A 62 -22.24 -13.82 -21.10
CA THR A 62 -23.48 -14.60 -21.21
C THR A 62 -24.64 -13.66 -21.51
N SER A 63 -25.54 -14.07 -22.41
CA SER A 63 -26.56 -13.26 -23.09
C SER A 63 -27.55 -12.51 -22.19
N ASP A 64 -27.58 -12.77 -20.89
CA ASP A 64 -28.75 -12.49 -20.06
C ASP A 64 -28.61 -11.22 -19.19
N ILE A 65 -27.51 -10.45 -19.33
CA ILE A 65 -27.27 -9.24 -18.53
C ILE A 65 -27.05 -8.02 -19.45
N HIS A 66 -28.15 -7.36 -19.78
CA HIS A 66 -28.16 -6.09 -20.50
C HIS A 66 -27.87 -4.92 -19.53
N GLY A 67 -26.82 -4.12 -19.79
CA GLY A 67 -26.72 -2.77 -19.20
C GLY A 67 -25.39 -2.27 -18.61
N ALA A 68 -24.33 -3.09 -18.43
CA ALA A 68 -23.11 -2.59 -17.76
C ALA A 68 -21.91 -2.44 -18.71
N GLU A 69 -21.84 -1.38 -19.51
CA GLU A 69 -20.61 -0.99 -20.22
C GLU A 69 -19.48 -0.64 -19.22
N SER A 70 -18.69 -1.62 -18.80
CA SER A 70 -17.26 -1.45 -18.46
C SER A 70 -16.66 -2.75 -17.93
N SER A 71 -15.77 -3.35 -18.71
CA SER A 71 -14.67 -4.14 -18.13
C SER A 71 -13.38 -3.41 -18.49
N PRO A 72 -12.46 -3.24 -17.55
CA PRO A 72 -11.38 -4.20 -17.42
C PRO A 72 -11.26 -4.62 -15.96
N THR A 73 -11.48 -5.92 -15.70
CA THR A 73 -11.39 -6.63 -14.41
C THR A 73 -12.50 -6.37 -13.38
N GLY A 74 -13.69 -5.98 -13.84
CA GLY A 74 -14.94 -6.04 -13.05
C GLY A 74 -15.82 -7.24 -13.45
N VAL A 75 -15.29 -8.47 -13.37
CA VAL A 75 -16.07 -9.67 -13.71
C VAL A 75 -17.09 -9.92 -12.61
N HIS A 76 -18.35 -9.52 -12.85
CA HIS A 76 -19.48 -10.15 -12.19
C HIS A 76 -19.48 -11.60 -12.68
N ARG A 77 -18.94 -12.53 -11.88
CA ARG A 77 -19.14 -13.93 -12.21
C ARG A 77 -20.66 -14.20 -12.08
N PRO A 78 -21.27 -14.97 -13.00
CA PRO A 78 -22.71 -15.21 -12.95
C PRO A 78 -23.12 -16.02 -11.71
N ASP A 79 -22.16 -16.73 -11.08
CA ASP A 79 -22.34 -17.52 -9.85
C ASP A 79 -22.11 -16.70 -8.56
N VAL A 80 -21.69 -15.42 -8.63
CA VAL A 80 -21.36 -14.65 -7.41
C VAL A 80 -22.54 -14.57 -6.46
N GLU A 81 -23.74 -14.30 -6.96
CA GLU A 81 -24.93 -14.17 -6.12
C GLU A 81 -25.26 -15.49 -5.41
N GLN A 82 -25.25 -16.61 -6.16
CA GLN A 82 -25.47 -17.95 -5.61
C GLN A 82 -24.40 -18.34 -4.58
N VAL A 83 -23.14 -17.98 -4.83
CA VAL A 83 -22.03 -18.24 -3.90
C VAL A 83 -22.13 -17.37 -2.64
N LEU A 84 -22.56 -16.12 -2.77
CA LEU A 84 -22.77 -15.22 -1.63
C LEU A 84 -23.91 -15.70 -0.74
N GLU A 85 -25.02 -16.15 -1.33
CA GLU A 85 -26.13 -16.76 -0.60
C GLU A 85 -25.70 -18.02 0.18
N LEU A 86 -24.80 -18.83 -0.38
CA LEU A 86 -24.27 -20.01 0.29
C LEU A 86 -23.23 -19.67 1.37
N ALA A 87 -22.38 -18.67 1.14
CA ALA A 87 -21.29 -18.30 2.04
C ALA A 87 -21.75 -17.43 3.22
N ILE A 88 -22.85 -16.68 3.07
CA ILE A 88 -23.38 -15.76 4.07
C ILE A 88 -24.66 -16.37 4.66
N PRO A 89 -24.62 -16.94 5.87
CA PRO A 89 -25.80 -17.57 6.48
C PRO A 89 -26.95 -16.58 6.73
N SER A 90 -26.62 -15.33 7.07
CA SER A 90 -27.57 -14.23 7.25
C SER A 90 -26.90 -12.86 7.10
N ALA A 91 -27.67 -11.85 6.69
CA ALA A 91 -27.20 -10.47 6.61
C ALA A 91 -26.70 -9.94 7.97
N GLU A 92 -27.40 -10.29 9.06
CA GLU A 92 -27.04 -9.91 10.42
C GLU A 92 -25.68 -10.50 10.86
N ALA A 93 -25.41 -11.76 10.49
CA ALA A 93 -24.13 -12.41 10.78
C ALA A 93 -23.00 -11.70 10.04
N HIS A 94 -23.20 -11.37 8.76
CA HIS A 94 -22.24 -10.60 7.97
C HIS A 94 -21.96 -9.23 8.61
N GLU A 95 -22.98 -8.44 8.92
CA GLU A 95 -22.82 -7.13 9.58
C GLU A 95 -22.10 -7.22 10.92
N THR A 96 -22.36 -8.27 11.68
CA THR A 96 -21.72 -8.49 12.98
C THR A 96 -20.24 -8.83 12.83
N ILE A 97 -19.91 -9.73 11.90
CA ILE A 97 -18.51 -10.07 11.56
C ILE A 97 -17.78 -8.82 11.07
N GLU A 98 -18.40 -8.02 10.20
CA GLU A 98 -17.79 -6.78 9.71
C GLU A 98 -17.53 -5.77 10.83
N ARG A 99 -18.51 -5.55 11.72
CA ARG A 99 -18.36 -4.63 12.85
C ARG A 99 -17.26 -5.10 13.80
N ALA A 100 -17.24 -6.40 14.13
CA ALA A 100 -16.19 -7.00 14.95
C ALA A 100 -14.81 -6.85 14.30
N TRP A 101 -14.70 -7.07 13.00
CA TRP A 101 -13.44 -6.91 12.27
C TRP A 101 -12.95 -5.46 12.21
N LYS A 102 -13.86 -4.50 11.98
CA LYS A 102 -13.55 -3.07 12.01
C LYS A 102 -13.10 -2.62 13.41
N LEU A 103 -13.75 -3.13 14.47
CA LEU A 103 -13.35 -2.91 15.85
C LEU A 103 -11.95 -3.48 16.13
N HIS A 104 -11.71 -4.74 15.77
CA HIS A 104 -10.40 -5.38 15.93
C HIS A 104 -9.28 -4.63 15.20
N LYS A 105 -9.51 -4.18 13.95
CA LYS A 105 -8.55 -3.35 13.21
C LYS A 105 -8.26 -2.02 13.93
N ARG A 106 -9.28 -1.39 14.54
CA ARG A 106 -9.10 -0.18 15.33
C ARG A 106 -8.22 -0.46 16.55
N GLU A 107 -8.51 -1.52 17.29
CA GLU A 107 -7.71 -1.92 18.45
C GLU A 107 -6.26 -2.21 18.08
N MET A 108 -6.01 -2.96 16.99
CA MET A 108 -4.66 -3.19 16.48
C MET A 108 -3.93 -1.91 16.12
N ARG A 109 -4.62 -0.91 15.56
CA ARG A 109 -4.03 0.38 15.24
C ARG A 109 -3.64 1.14 16.51
N LEU A 110 -4.55 1.23 17.47
CA LEU A 110 -4.32 1.92 18.74
C LEU A 110 -3.17 1.26 19.52
N ALA A 111 -3.13 -0.07 19.58
CA ALA A 111 -2.03 -0.80 20.22
C ALA A 111 -0.66 -0.47 19.59
N ARG A 112 -0.58 -0.43 18.24
CA ARG A 112 0.65 -0.04 17.54
C ARG A 112 1.03 1.41 17.81
N GLU A 113 0.07 2.33 17.80
CA GLU A 113 0.30 3.74 18.11
C GLU A 113 0.81 3.94 19.54
N ASP A 114 0.24 3.22 20.51
CA ASP A 114 0.66 3.29 21.90
C ASP A 114 2.05 2.69 22.10
N GLU A 115 2.38 1.60 21.42
CA GLU A 115 3.73 1.04 21.41
C GLU A 115 4.74 2.03 20.80
N LEU A 116 4.40 2.68 19.68
CA LEU A 116 5.23 3.71 19.06
C LEU A 116 5.45 4.91 20.00
N LYS A 117 4.41 5.37 20.69
CA LYS A 117 4.52 6.44 21.71
C LYS A 117 5.46 6.03 22.85
N ARG A 118 5.35 4.80 23.36
CA ARG A 118 6.24 4.28 24.41
C ARG A 118 7.70 4.24 23.96
N LYS A 119 7.96 3.72 22.75
CA LYS A 119 9.30 3.67 22.15
C LYS A 119 9.87 5.08 21.96
N TYR A 120 9.06 6.00 21.43
CA TYR A 120 9.45 7.39 21.24
C TYR A 120 9.76 8.10 22.57
N ALA A 121 8.90 7.95 23.58
CA ALA A 121 9.15 8.52 24.90
C ALA A 121 10.43 7.95 25.54
N SER A 122 10.70 6.65 25.37
CA SER A 122 11.95 6.05 25.84
C SER A 122 13.17 6.60 25.12
N MET A 123 13.07 6.81 23.81
CA MET A 123 14.13 7.39 22.99
C MET A 123 14.42 8.84 23.41
N LEU A 124 13.38 9.66 23.63
CA LEU A 124 13.55 11.04 24.11
C LEU A 124 14.29 11.09 25.43
N ARG A 125 13.88 10.28 26.42
CA ARG A 125 14.58 10.20 27.72
C ARG A 125 16.05 9.82 27.55
N ALA A 126 16.35 8.85 26.68
CA ALA A 126 17.73 8.44 26.44
C ALA A 126 18.57 9.56 25.79
N VAL A 127 18.00 10.32 24.86
CA VAL A 127 18.65 11.45 24.20
C VAL A 127 18.86 12.62 25.17
N GLU A 128 17.91 12.89 26.06
CA GLU A 128 18.05 13.90 27.14
C GLU A 128 19.20 13.54 28.07
N VAL A 129 19.27 12.28 28.53
CA VAL A 129 20.38 11.79 29.36
C VAL A 129 21.72 11.88 28.62
N LEU A 130 21.76 11.52 27.34
CA LEU A 130 22.99 11.61 26.53
C LEU A 130 23.47 13.07 26.41
N LYS A 131 22.54 14.02 26.26
CA LYS A 131 22.86 15.45 26.17
C LYS A 131 23.52 15.98 27.44
N GLU A 132 23.11 15.48 28.61
CA GLU A 132 23.70 15.86 29.89
C GLU A 132 25.08 15.23 30.12
N LEU A 133 25.28 13.98 29.68
CA LEU A 133 26.52 13.23 29.91
C LEU A 133 27.63 13.57 28.91
N ASP A 134 27.31 13.59 27.61
CA ASP A 134 28.28 13.84 26.54
C ASP A 134 27.67 14.66 25.39
N PRO A 135 27.93 15.97 25.34
CA PRO A 135 27.40 16.84 24.30
C PRO A 135 27.99 16.53 22.91
N VAL A 136 29.18 15.92 22.81
CA VAL A 136 29.80 15.57 21.52
C VAL A 136 29.04 14.39 20.89
N SER A 137 28.88 13.29 21.64
CA SER A 137 28.10 12.14 21.17
C SER A 137 26.63 12.51 20.89
N TYR A 138 26.04 13.43 21.67
CA TYR A 138 24.71 13.96 21.39
C TYR A 138 24.64 14.66 20.02
N ALA A 139 25.61 15.53 19.72
CA ALA A 139 25.66 16.24 18.43
C ALA A 139 25.79 15.27 17.25
N GLU A 140 26.58 14.21 17.40
CA GLU A 140 26.72 13.15 16.38
C GLU A 140 25.43 12.33 16.22
N ALA A 141 24.78 11.94 17.31
CA ALA A 141 23.52 11.18 17.28
C ALA A 141 22.36 11.97 16.65
N CYS A 142 22.31 13.29 16.87
CA CYS A 142 21.32 14.18 16.26
C CYS A 142 21.64 14.55 14.81
N ARG A 143 22.77 14.09 14.26
CA ARG A 143 23.14 14.35 12.86
C ARG A 143 22.15 13.67 11.92
N GLY A 144 21.36 14.46 11.20
CA GLY A 144 20.49 13.96 10.13
C GLY A 144 21.33 13.39 8.99
N VAL A 145 21.05 12.14 8.60
CA VAL A 145 21.71 11.50 7.46
C VAL A 145 20.78 11.56 6.25
N ASP A 146 21.18 12.33 5.24
CA ASP A 146 20.47 12.41 3.96
C ASP A 146 20.83 11.22 3.06
N SER A 147 20.04 10.14 3.12
CA SER A 147 20.29 8.92 2.32
C SER A 147 20.27 9.12 0.79
N ARG A 148 19.76 10.26 0.31
CA ARG A 148 19.70 10.58 -1.13
C ARG A 148 21.04 11.08 -1.69
N ARG A 149 21.93 11.59 -0.83
CA ARG A 149 23.21 12.17 -1.24
C ARG A 149 24.33 11.35 -0.63
N LEU A 150 25.09 10.67 -1.48
CA LEU A 150 26.32 10.01 -1.05
C LEU A 150 27.42 11.06 -0.91
N SER A 151 28.12 11.07 0.23
CA SER A 151 29.25 11.97 0.47
C SER A 151 30.35 11.75 -0.58
N GLU A 152 31.17 12.77 -0.83
CA GLU A 152 32.28 12.65 -1.79
C GLU A 152 33.29 11.60 -1.35
N GLN A 153 33.57 11.52 -0.05
CA GLN A 153 34.45 10.53 0.55
C GLN A 153 33.92 9.10 0.35
N ASP A 154 32.61 8.90 0.54
CA ASP A 154 32.02 7.57 0.31
C ASP A 154 31.99 7.22 -1.17
N ARG A 155 31.76 8.19 -2.06
CA ARG A 155 31.88 7.96 -3.51
C ARG A 155 33.28 7.49 -3.91
N GLU A 156 34.33 8.06 -3.33
CA GLU A 156 35.72 7.67 -3.58
C GLU A 156 36.03 6.28 -3.02
N ARG A 157 35.63 5.99 -1.77
CA ARG A 157 35.74 4.65 -1.18
C ARG A 157 35.07 3.59 -2.06
N MET A 158 33.90 3.91 -2.61
CA MET A 158 33.14 3.03 -3.49
C MET A 158 33.80 2.82 -4.87
N LYS A 159 34.55 3.81 -5.37
CA LYS A 159 35.35 3.67 -6.60
C LYS A 159 36.58 2.78 -6.38
N ALA A 160 37.22 2.85 -5.21
CA ALA A 160 38.38 2.03 -4.86
C ALA A 160 38.05 0.55 -4.62
N MET A 161 36.80 0.23 -4.28
CA MET A 161 36.37 -1.15 -4.00
C MET A 161 36.20 -2.00 -5.26
N LYS A 162 36.55 -3.29 -5.15
CA LYS A 162 36.24 -4.31 -6.18
C LYS A 162 34.73 -4.38 -6.42
N ARG A 163 34.31 -4.61 -7.67
CA ARG A 163 32.90 -4.61 -8.10
C ARG A 163 31.92 -5.37 -7.18
N GLY A 164 32.31 -6.53 -6.66
CA GLY A 164 31.48 -7.33 -5.75
C GLY A 164 31.29 -6.70 -4.36
N ALA A 165 32.35 -6.08 -3.81
CA ALA A 165 32.30 -5.34 -2.55
C ALA A 165 31.50 -4.05 -2.71
N ARG A 166 31.69 -3.34 -3.82
CA ARG A 166 30.91 -2.15 -4.17
C ARG A 166 29.40 -2.43 -4.19
N LYS A 167 28.94 -3.51 -4.84
CA LYS A 167 27.51 -3.87 -4.85
C LYS A 167 26.95 -4.12 -3.45
N LYS A 168 27.76 -4.69 -2.54
CA LYS A 168 27.36 -4.92 -1.14
C LYS A 168 27.32 -3.62 -0.34
N ALA A 169 28.29 -2.73 -0.51
CA ALA A 169 28.27 -1.43 0.15
C ALA A 169 27.11 -0.53 -0.37
N GLU A 170 26.79 -0.57 -1.67
CA GLU A 170 25.60 0.09 -2.24
C GLU A 170 24.28 -0.46 -1.66
N SER A 171 24.29 -1.67 -1.08
CA SER A 171 23.11 -2.26 -0.46
C SER A 171 22.87 -1.80 0.99
N ARG A 172 23.85 -1.11 1.59
CA ARG A 172 23.88 -0.67 2.99
C ARG A 172 24.09 0.85 3.07
N ILE A 173 23.24 1.60 2.37
CA ILE A 173 23.28 3.06 2.41
C ILE A 173 22.75 3.53 3.77
N GLU A 174 23.49 4.42 4.43
CA GLU A 174 23.10 4.98 5.72
C GLU A 174 21.74 5.71 5.64
N GLY A 175 20.92 5.53 6.67
CA GLY A 175 19.55 6.06 6.75
C GLY A 175 18.50 5.29 5.94
N LEU A 176 18.89 4.28 5.15
CA LEU A 176 17.97 3.35 4.51
C LEU A 176 18.11 1.95 5.11
N PHE A 177 17.02 1.18 5.05
CA PHE A 177 17.06 -0.21 5.46
C PHE A 177 17.98 -1.04 4.55
N PRO A 178 18.88 -1.87 5.12
CA PRO A 178 19.72 -2.77 4.34
C PRO A 178 18.88 -3.71 3.48
N ARG A 179 19.31 -3.95 2.23
CA ARG A 179 18.59 -4.85 1.30
C ARG A 179 18.57 -6.31 1.76
N GLU A 180 19.46 -6.69 2.67
CA GLU A 180 19.51 -8.03 3.27
C GLU A 180 18.32 -8.26 4.23
N MET A 181 17.72 -7.20 4.78
CA MET A 181 16.53 -7.28 5.62
C MET A 181 15.29 -7.53 4.74
N ARG A 182 14.87 -8.79 4.67
CA ARG A 182 13.76 -9.24 3.82
C ARG A 182 12.42 -9.12 4.52
N ILE A 183 11.37 -8.97 3.71
CA ILE A 183 9.98 -9.08 4.17
C ILE A 183 9.74 -10.54 4.61
N PRO A 184 9.06 -10.77 5.74
CA PRO A 184 8.68 -12.11 6.17
C PRO A 184 7.90 -12.85 5.08
N THR A 185 8.24 -14.13 4.87
CA THR A 185 7.52 -15.04 3.98
C THR A 185 6.69 -16.02 4.78
N ASP A 186 5.64 -16.58 4.17
CA ASP A 186 4.73 -17.52 4.83
C ASP A 186 5.46 -18.79 5.31
N THR A 187 6.30 -19.37 4.46
CA THR A 187 7.20 -20.47 4.82
C THR A 187 8.66 -19.99 4.85
N PRO A 188 9.48 -20.49 5.79
CA PRO A 188 10.90 -20.15 5.83
C PRO A 188 11.63 -20.77 4.64
N ARG A 189 12.81 -20.22 4.31
CA ARG A 189 13.69 -20.82 3.30
C ARG A 189 14.31 -22.11 3.82
N ARG A 190 14.66 -23.02 2.89
CA ARG A 190 15.35 -24.29 3.21
C ARG A 190 16.60 -24.07 4.06
N ASP A 191 17.41 -23.07 3.71
CA ASP A 191 18.67 -22.77 4.40
C ASP A 191 18.47 -21.96 5.70
N GLY A 192 17.22 -21.54 6.01
CA GLY A 192 16.88 -20.79 7.22
C GLY A 192 17.66 -19.48 7.37
N TRP A 193 18.64 -19.49 8.27
CA TRP A 193 19.52 -18.37 8.60
C TRP A 193 20.96 -18.59 8.11
N ASN A 194 21.57 -17.56 7.53
CA ASN A 194 22.95 -17.64 7.07
C ASN A 194 23.95 -17.41 8.22
N HIS A 195 24.46 -18.47 8.81
CA HIS A 195 25.49 -18.41 9.86
C HIS A 195 26.88 -18.04 9.34
N GLY A 196 27.17 -18.24 8.06
CA GLY A 196 28.45 -17.89 7.42
C GLY A 196 28.49 -16.45 6.91
N TRP A 197 27.72 -15.54 7.52
CA TRP A 197 27.67 -14.15 7.09
C TRP A 197 28.98 -13.43 7.41
N THR A 198 29.52 -12.69 6.42
CA THR A 198 30.71 -11.87 6.57
C THR A 198 30.40 -10.43 6.15
N ALA A 199 30.66 -9.47 7.04
CA ALA A 199 30.86 -8.08 6.66
C ALA A 199 32.14 -8.04 5.81
N LEU A 200 32.02 -7.69 4.53
CA LEU A 200 33.22 -7.34 3.76
C LEU A 200 33.85 -6.07 4.32
#